data_AF-A0A016ST94-F1
#
_entry.id   AF-A0A016ST94-F1
#
_cell.length_a   1.000
_cell.length_b   1.000
_cell.length_c   1.000
_cell.angle_alpha   90.00
_cell.angle_beta   90.00
_cell.angle_gamma   90.00
#
_symmetry.space_group_name_H-M   'P 1'
#
loop_
_entity.id
_entity.type
_entity.pdbx_description
1 polymer ?
#
loop_
_entity_poly.entity_id
_entity_poly.type
_entity_poly.pdbx_seq_one_letter_code
_entity_poly.pdbx_strand_id
1 'polypeptide(L)'
;MRAIVDVAPTDRSSSDFIQPPPCFSAQLLHSTFLSQPAIAGFAYKTVTLPVELKRSTSARRVSDALRVHFLTTSLCCVTILGMKLLLFLSCALLHYHSATIVPYNWLSLALLSSSDYNPRPLNHGDRAHYEVLCSRLLGLNPVQKAVCIQNPFSIPFVARGIREAIYECQIQFKFERWNCSDRHEITPTPHGNFQDIFGKTLRSTTKETAFLVAIASAGIVHAITKGCNTGNLTDCGCDSKPALQKYVEGDQPGPMVRHEQFSWGGCSDNVPYGQKYARQFLDEYEKQQFEKDRNVSHLVMKHNFLVGREAISQNVRKQCRCHGVSGSCEFKTCWLQMPKFSEVAEMLKKRYDHFAVQVEMDVITHLYIHVHFNTLPSPKSSSCGFHR
;
A
#
# COMPACT_ATOMS: atom_id res chain seq x y z
N MET A 1 -11.07 -9.73 -5.71
CA MET A 1 -10.59 -8.39 -5.27
C MET A 1 -11.13 -7.34 -6.23
N ARG A 2 -11.23 -6.05 -5.91
CA ARG A 2 -11.73 -5.05 -6.87
C ARG A 2 -10.66 -4.05 -7.31
N ALA A 3 -10.61 -3.79 -8.61
CA ALA A 3 -9.73 -2.81 -9.24
C ALA A 3 -10.59 -1.74 -9.95
N ILE A 4 -10.20 -0.47 -9.86
CA ILE A 4 -10.82 0.59 -10.66
C ILE A 4 -10.17 0.58 -12.04
N VAL A 5 -10.95 0.40 -13.11
CA VAL A 5 -10.41 0.32 -14.47
C VAL A 5 -10.47 1.68 -15.16
N ASP A 6 -9.46 1.98 -15.98
CA ASP A 6 -9.49 3.11 -16.88
C ASP A 6 -10.30 2.76 -18.14
N VAL A 7 -11.30 3.57 -18.47
CA VAL A 7 -12.01 3.47 -19.74
C VAL A 7 -11.84 4.81 -20.46
N ALA A 8 -10.68 5.00 -21.07
CA ALA A 8 -10.50 6.02 -22.11
C ALA A 8 -10.60 5.34 -23.49
N PRO A 9 -11.39 5.90 -24.42
CA PRO A 9 -11.50 5.37 -25.78
C PRO A 9 -10.31 5.80 -26.65
N THR A 10 -9.91 4.88 -27.53
CA THR A 10 -9.09 5.01 -28.75
C THR A 10 -7.55 4.98 -28.68
N ASP A 11 -7.05 3.95 -29.38
CA ASP A 11 -5.84 3.82 -30.19
C ASP A 11 -4.41 3.84 -29.58
N ARG A 12 -3.83 2.65 -29.66
CA ARG A 12 -2.40 2.28 -29.88
C ARG A 12 -1.34 2.55 -28.80
N SER A 13 -0.77 1.41 -28.41
CA SER A 13 0.62 1.18 -28.00
C SER A 13 1.10 1.92 -26.75
N SER A 14 0.55 1.54 -25.60
CA SER A 14 1.32 1.47 -24.36
C SER A 14 1.30 0.01 -23.90
N SER A 15 2.29 -0.74 -24.33
CA SER A 15 2.63 -2.05 -23.79
C SER A 15 3.18 -1.89 -22.37
N ASP A 16 2.30 -1.56 -21.44
CA ASP A 16 2.51 -1.73 -19.99
C ASP A 16 1.55 -2.82 -19.46
N PHE A 17 1.23 -3.80 -20.32
CA PHE A 17 0.86 -5.12 -19.83
C PHE A 17 2.07 -5.71 -19.11
N ILE A 18 1.82 -6.27 -17.93
CA ILE A 18 2.80 -6.92 -17.08
C ILE A 18 3.62 -7.94 -17.89
N GLN A 19 4.78 -7.53 -18.41
CA GLN A 19 5.74 -8.45 -19.04
C GLN A 19 6.79 -8.88 -18.00
N PRO A 20 6.97 -10.20 -17.76
CA PRO A 20 8.08 -10.70 -16.95
C PRO A 20 9.43 -10.58 -17.69
N PRO A 21 10.57 -10.57 -16.97
CA PRO A 21 11.90 -10.51 -17.58
C PRO A 21 12.22 -11.79 -18.39
N PRO A 22 13.17 -11.73 -19.34
CA PRO A 22 13.49 -12.87 -20.21
C PRO A 22 14.15 -14.01 -19.43
N CYS A 23 13.68 -15.24 -19.70
CA CYS A 23 14.19 -16.48 -19.12
C CYS A 23 15.66 -16.73 -19.48
N PHE A 24 16.50 -16.95 -18.47
CA PHE A 24 17.71 -17.74 -18.64
C PHE A 24 17.38 -19.23 -18.56
N SER A 25 17.87 -19.96 -19.54
CA SER A 25 17.73 -21.39 -19.80
C SER A 25 18.19 -22.28 -18.64
N ALA A 26 17.30 -23.17 -18.17
CA ALA A 26 17.65 -24.32 -17.33
C ALA A 26 17.56 -25.60 -18.17
N GLN A 27 18.70 -26.29 -18.30
CA GLN A 27 18.78 -27.64 -18.84
C GLN A 27 18.26 -28.66 -17.80
N LEU A 28 17.56 -29.67 -18.31
CA LEU A 28 17.09 -30.85 -17.60
C LEU A 28 18.20 -31.52 -16.77
N LEU A 29 17.85 -32.03 -15.60
CA LEU A 29 18.26 -33.37 -15.15
C LEU A 29 17.20 -33.97 -14.21
N HIS A 30 16.76 -35.18 -14.57
CA HIS A 30 15.93 -36.09 -13.80
C HIS A 30 16.58 -36.50 -12.47
N SER A 31 15.78 -36.73 -11.41
CA SER A 31 15.80 -37.97 -10.63
C SER A 31 14.76 -38.01 -9.50
N THR A 32 13.80 -38.95 -9.65
CA THR A 32 13.27 -39.92 -8.67
C THR A 32 12.80 -39.47 -7.27
N PHE A 33 11.49 -39.67 -7.07
CA PHE A 33 10.75 -39.91 -5.84
C PHE A 33 11.49 -40.73 -4.78
N LEU A 34 11.36 -40.32 -3.50
CA LEU A 34 11.24 -41.22 -2.35
C LEU A 34 10.52 -40.51 -1.18
N SER A 35 9.80 -41.34 -0.43
CA SER A 35 8.67 -41.09 0.48
C SER A 35 9.00 -40.45 1.84
N GLN A 36 7.98 -39.78 2.40
CA GLN A 36 7.87 -39.29 3.78
C GLN A 36 8.06 -40.40 4.84
N PRO A 37 8.54 -40.08 6.06
CA PRO A 37 8.25 -40.86 7.25
C PRO A 37 7.20 -40.18 8.15
N ALA A 38 6.20 -40.98 8.54
CA ALA A 38 5.17 -40.68 9.52
C ALA A 38 5.73 -40.69 10.95
N ILE A 39 5.19 -39.81 11.80
CA ILE A 39 5.54 -39.67 13.22
C ILE A 39 4.86 -40.80 14.01
N ALA A 40 5.67 -41.64 14.66
CA ALA A 40 5.23 -42.77 15.47
C ALA A 40 4.73 -42.34 16.87
N GLY A 41 3.57 -42.87 17.26
CA GLY A 41 2.98 -42.71 18.58
C GLY A 41 3.74 -43.47 19.66
N PHE A 42 3.86 -42.83 20.83
CA PHE A 42 4.43 -43.44 22.04
C PHE A 42 3.44 -44.44 22.65
N ALA A 43 3.79 -45.73 22.57
CA ALA A 43 3.13 -46.81 23.31
C ALA A 43 3.84 -47.04 24.66
N TYR A 44 3.10 -46.98 25.75
CA TYR A 44 3.56 -47.35 27.09
C TYR A 44 3.58 -48.87 27.22
N LYS A 45 4.77 -49.47 27.40
CA LYS A 45 4.92 -50.89 27.79
C LYS A 45 4.73 -51.02 29.29
N THR A 46 3.64 -51.65 29.71
CA THR A 46 3.48 -52.22 31.05
C THR A 46 4.31 -53.51 31.13
N VAL A 47 5.34 -53.51 31.97
CA VAL A 47 6.12 -54.72 32.31
C VAL A 47 5.52 -55.32 33.57
N THR A 48 4.90 -56.49 33.46
CA THR A 48 4.51 -57.33 34.60
C THR A 48 5.72 -58.18 35.02
N LEU A 49 6.21 -57.97 36.24
CA LEU A 49 7.21 -58.84 36.89
C LEU A 49 6.49 -59.86 37.79
N PRO A 50 6.90 -61.14 37.80
CA PRO A 50 6.42 -62.11 38.77
C PRO A 50 7.09 -61.87 40.13
N VAL A 51 6.29 -61.81 41.20
CA VAL A 51 6.77 -61.73 42.59
C VAL A 51 6.91 -63.15 43.14
N GLU A 52 8.13 -63.68 43.19
CA GLU A 52 8.48 -64.77 44.10
C GLU A 52 8.90 -64.19 45.46
N LEU A 53 8.11 -64.46 46.49
CA LEU A 53 8.45 -64.11 47.87
C LEU A 53 9.53 -65.06 48.40
N LYS A 54 10.78 -64.60 48.46
CA LYS A 54 11.79 -65.11 49.41
C LYS A 54 12.03 -64.10 50.53
N ARG A 55 11.70 -64.53 51.73
CA ARG A 55 11.77 -63.79 53.00
C ARG A 55 13.21 -63.78 53.51
N SER A 56 13.86 -62.61 53.62
CA SER A 56 14.80 -62.28 54.70
C SER A 56 15.35 -60.83 54.64
N THR A 57 15.19 -60.14 55.77
CA THR A 57 16.03 -59.09 56.40
C THR A 57 16.52 -57.86 55.61
N SER A 58 15.92 -56.69 55.91
CA SER A 58 16.61 -55.50 56.45
C SER A 58 15.72 -54.24 56.33
N ALA A 59 15.33 -53.67 57.46
CA ALA A 59 14.57 -52.41 57.53
C ALA A 59 15.29 -51.21 56.88
N ARG A 60 16.62 -51.29 56.65
CA ARG A 60 17.38 -50.25 55.93
C ARG A 60 17.05 -50.19 54.44
N ARG A 61 16.80 -51.33 53.79
CA ARG A 61 16.50 -51.39 52.34
C ARG A 61 15.13 -50.80 51.97
N VAL A 62 14.15 -50.91 52.86
CA VAL A 62 12.82 -50.30 52.68
C VAL A 62 12.90 -48.77 52.85
N SER A 63 13.67 -48.30 53.83
CA SER A 63 13.95 -46.87 54.03
C SER A 63 14.67 -46.25 52.83
N ASP A 64 15.70 -46.91 52.31
CA ASP A 64 16.46 -46.42 51.14
C ASP A 64 15.61 -46.44 49.84
N ALA A 65 14.78 -47.47 49.64
CA ALA A 65 13.86 -47.52 48.50
C ALA A 65 12.76 -46.45 48.57
N LEU A 66 12.19 -46.19 49.75
CA LEU A 66 11.25 -45.08 49.98
C LEU A 66 11.92 -43.72 49.78
N ARG A 67 13.18 -43.55 50.22
CA ARG A 67 13.95 -42.32 50.06
C ARG A 67 14.25 -42.04 48.59
N VAL A 68 14.64 -43.06 47.82
CA VAL A 68 14.86 -42.97 46.37
C VAL A 68 13.55 -42.69 45.62
N HIS A 69 12.42 -43.30 46.00
CA HIS A 69 11.11 -42.97 45.43
C HIS A 69 10.64 -41.55 45.75
N PHE A 70 10.85 -41.05 46.97
CA PHE A 70 10.55 -39.66 47.33
C PHE A 70 11.45 -38.66 46.61
N LEU A 71 12.75 -38.97 46.45
CA LEU A 71 13.70 -38.11 45.74
C LEU A 71 13.40 -38.06 44.24
N THR A 72 13.08 -39.19 43.61
CA THR A 72 12.75 -39.25 42.17
C THR A 72 11.42 -38.60 41.85
N THR A 73 10.39 -38.79 42.69
CA THR A 73 9.10 -38.09 42.53
C THR A 73 9.24 -36.58 42.77
N SER A 74 10.05 -36.16 43.75
CA SER A 74 10.36 -34.75 43.99
C SER A 74 11.13 -34.11 42.82
N LEU A 75 12.17 -34.75 42.30
CA LEU A 75 12.90 -34.27 41.11
C LEU A 75 12.00 -34.20 39.87
N CYS A 76 11.11 -35.18 39.67
CA CYS A 76 10.15 -35.17 38.56
C CYS A 76 9.14 -34.02 38.72
N CYS A 77 8.67 -33.75 39.94
CA CYS A 77 7.77 -32.63 40.21
C CYS A 77 8.44 -31.27 39.98
N VAL A 78 9.69 -31.09 40.43
CA VAL A 78 10.48 -29.86 40.24
C VAL A 78 10.79 -29.61 38.77
N THR A 79 11.12 -30.66 38.00
CA THR A 79 11.38 -30.53 36.56
C THR A 79 10.11 -30.22 35.75
N ILE A 80 8.97 -30.83 36.08
CA ILE A 80 7.68 -30.52 35.45
C ILE A 80 7.22 -29.09 35.80
N LEU A 81 7.39 -28.65 37.05
CA LEU A 81 7.11 -27.26 37.45
C LEU A 81 8.02 -26.28 36.71
N GLY A 82 9.32 -26.59 36.60
CA GLY A 82 10.31 -25.80 35.87
C GLY A 82 9.99 -25.68 34.38
N MET A 83 9.62 -26.79 33.71
CA MET A 83 9.20 -26.78 32.31
C MET A 83 7.90 -26.00 32.10
N LYS A 84 6.92 -26.13 33.00
CA LYS A 84 5.71 -25.30 32.96
C LYS A 84 6.04 -23.83 33.14
N LEU A 85 6.90 -23.46 34.09
CA LEU A 85 7.30 -22.07 34.31
C LEU A 85 8.06 -21.49 33.11
N LEU A 86 8.95 -22.26 32.48
CA LEU A 86 9.64 -21.88 31.23
C LEU A 86 8.65 -21.72 30.06
N LEU A 87 7.66 -22.60 29.93
CA LEU A 87 6.59 -22.48 28.94
C LEU A 87 5.70 -21.25 29.22
N PHE A 88 5.37 -20.98 30.48
CA PHE A 88 4.62 -19.78 30.87
C PHE A 88 5.42 -18.50 30.61
N LEU A 89 6.72 -18.47 30.94
CA LEU A 89 7.60 -17.33 30.70
C LEU A 89 7.85 -17.11 29.21
N SER A 90 8.08 -18.16 28.43
CA SER A 90 8.23 -18.05 26.97
C SER A 90 6.92 -17.65 26.30
N CYS A 91 5.77 -18.18 26.75
CA CYS A 91 4.46 -17.77 26.27
C CYS A 91 4.13 -16.33 26.69
N ALA A 92 4.49 -15.91 27.90
CA ALA A 92 4.32 -14.53 28.38
C ALA A 92 5.25 -13.56 27.63
N LEU A 93 6.49 -13.96 27.32
CA LEU A 93 7.41 -13.19 26.47
C LEU A 93 6.90 -13.12 25.02
N LEU A 94 6.37 -14.22 24.48
CA LEU A 94 5.74 -14.23 23.16
C LEU A 94 4.48 -13.35 23.12
N HIS A 95 3.64 -13.38 24.16
CA HIS A 95 2.48 -12.48 24.28
C HIS A 95 2.91 -11.03 24.43
N TYR A 96 3.92 -10.75 25.27
CA TYR A 96 4.50 -9.42 25.46
C TYR A 96 5.10 -8.86 24.16
N HIS A 97 5.79 -9.70 23.37
CA HIS A 97 6.30 -9.31 22.05
C HIS A 97 5.19 -9.17 21.00
N SER A 98 4.17 -10.04 21.01
CA SER A 98 3.05 -9.97 20.04
C SER A 98 2.18 -8.71 20.21
N ALA A 99 2.07 -8.18 21.43
CA ALA A 99 1.28 -7.01 21.77
C ALA A 99 1.87 -5.68 21.24
N THR A 100 3.01 -5.71 20.54
CA THR A 100 3.73 -4.50 20.07
C THR A 100 3.86 -4.39 18.55
N ILE A 101 3.29 -5.32 17.78
CA ILE A 101 3.39 -5.29 16.32
C ILE A 101 2.40 -4.24 15.78
N VAL A 102 2.88 -3.02 15.62
CA VAL A 102 2.17 -1.96 14.90
C VAL A 102 2.05 -2.39 13.45
N PRO A 103 0.83 -2.53 12.92
CA PRO A 103 0.69 -3.00 11.57
C PRO A 103 0.95 -1.84 10.59
N TYR A 104 1.43 -2.16 9.38
CA TYR A 104 1.70 -1.11 8.40
C TYR A 104 0.39 -0.44 7.97
N ASN A 105 0.38 0.89 8.05
CA ASN A 105 -0.65 1.78 7.57
C ASN A 105 -0.07 3.19 7.45
N TRP A 106 0.26 3.57 6.22
CA TRP A 106 0.83 4.86 5.88
C TRP A 106 -0.20 6.00 5.86
N LEU A 107 -1.50 5.69 5.87
CA LEU A 107 -2.56 6.71 6.00
C LEU A 107 -2.51 7.39 7.38
N SER A 108 -1.91 6.73 8.38
CA SER A 108 -1.70 7.28 9.73
C SER A 108 -0.92 8.60 9.76
N LEU A 109 -0.13 8.88 8.72
CA LEU A 109 0.53 10.18 8.54
C LEU A 109 -0.46 11.36 8.55
N ALA A 110 -1.72 11.14 8.17
CA ALA A 110 -2.76 12.17 8.22
C ALA A 110 -3.05 12.67 9.64
N LEU A 111 -2.83 11.83 10.66
CA LEU A 111 -3.13 12.15 12.05
C LEU A 111 -1.98 12.87 12.76
N LEU A 112 -0.79 12.85 12.15
CA LEU A 112 0.39 13.49 12.73
C LEU A 112 0.27 15.02 12.67
N SER A 113 0.72 15.69 13.73
CA SER A 113 0.88 17.13 13.75
C SER A 113 2.12 17.56 12.96
N SER A 114 2.19 18.83 12.56
CA SER A 114 3.39 19.37 11.89
C SER A 114 4.65 19.22 12.74
N SER A 115 4.54 19.22 14.07
CA SER A 115 5.68 19.00 14.97
C SER A 115 6.22 17.56 14.98
N ASP A 116 5.44 16.57 14.52
CA ASP A 116 5.84 15.15 14.58
C ASP A 116 6.75 14.76 13.42
N TYR A 117 6.62 15.42 12.27
CA TYR A 117 7.40 15.11 11.06
C TYR A 117 8.31 16.26 10.61
N ASN A 118 8.24 17.45 11.22
CA ASN A 118 9.18 18.52 10.91
C ASN A 118 10.55 18.18 11.51
N PRO A 119 11.61 18.04 10.69
CA PRO A 119 12.95 17.85 11.23
C PRO A 119 13.31 19.06 12.07
N ARG A 120 13.64 18.85 13.35
CA ARG A 120 14.13 19.94 14.20
C ARG A 120 15.55 20.28 13.72
N PRO A 121 15.89 21.57 13.51
CA PRO A 121 17.24 21.95 13.13
C PRO A 121 18.16 21.75 14.35
N LEU A 122 18.68 20.52 14.50
CA LEU A 122 19.87 20.22 15.28
C LEU A 122 20.96 19.98 14.24
N ASN A 123 22.07 20.72 14.35
CA ASN A 123 23.26 20.74 13.48
C ASN A 123 23.15 20.01 12.12
N HIS A 124 23.32 20.78 11.04
CA HIS A 124 23.26 20.37 9.64
C HIS A 124 23.63 18.89 9.38
N GLY A 125 22.64 18.12 8.90
CA GLY A 125 22.89 17.13 7.85
C GLY A 125 23.24 15.71 8.26
N ASP A 126 23.20 15.36 9.55
CA ASP A 126 23.45 13.97 9.92
C ASP A 126 22.28 13.08 9.50
N ARG A 127 22.50 12.22 8.50
CA ARG A 127 21.58 11.16 8.06
C ARG A 127 20.98 10.37 9.23
N ALA A 128 21.75 10.20 10.31
CA ALA A 128 21.32 9.58 11.56
C ALA A 128 20.13 10.30 12.22
N HIS A 129 20.04 11.62 12.13
CA HIS A 129 18.90 12.39 12.62
C HIS A 129 17.60 12.03 11.88
N TYR A 130 17.67 11.91 10.55
CA TYR A 130 16.51 11.53 9.74
C TYR A 130 16.12 10.07 9.96
N GLU A 131 17.08 9.17 10.20
CA GLU A 131 16.80 7.79 10.61
C GLU A 131 16.01 7.73 11.92
N VAL A 132 16.36 8.58 12.90
CA VAL A 132 15.61 8.70 14.16
C VAL A 132 14.22 9.30 13.94
N LEU A 133 14.08 10.32 13.09
CA LEU A 133 12.78 10.90 12.76
C LEU A 133 11.86 9.87 12.08
N CYS A 134 12.31 9.27 10.99
CA CYS A 134 11.54 8.34 10.17
C CYS A 134 11.25 7.01 10.87
N SER A 135 12.10 6.58 11.82
CA SER A 135 11.83 5.38 12.61
C SER A 135 10.67 5.57 13.60
N ARG A 136 10.46 6.80 14.11
CA ARG A 136 9.34 7.17 15.00
C ARG A 136 8.01 7.29 14.28
N LEU A 137 8.00 7.49 12.96
CA LEU A 137 6.78 7.47 12.16
C LEU A 137 6.24 6.03 12.11
N LEU A 138 5.28 5.75 13.00
CA LEU A 138 4.60 4.47 13.11
C LEU A 138 3.75 4.19 11.86
N GLY A 139 3.52 2.92 11.55
CA GLY A 139 2.72 2.50 10.40
C GLY A 139 3.43 2.55 9.04
N LEU A 140 4.61 3.17 8.94
CA LEU A 140 5.41 3.10 7.71
C LEU A 140 6.12 1.74 7.56
N ASN A 141 6.05 1.17 6.36
CA ASN A 141 6.81 -0.02 6.01
C ASN A 141 8.31 0.31 5.78
N PRO A 142 9.21 -0.69 5.72
CA PRO A 142 10.65 -0.45 5.58
C PRO A 142 11.04 0.37 4.34
N VAL A 143 10.34 0.18 3.21
CA VAL A 143 10.59 0.92 1.96
C VAL A 143 10.19 2.39 2.12
N GLN A 144 9.03 2.66 2.70
CA GLN A 144 8.56 4.03 3.00
C GLN A 144 9.49 4.75 3.98
N LYS A 145 10.01 4.04 4.98
CA LYS A 145 11.03 4.59 5.90
C LYS A 145 12.31 4.95 5.14
N ALA A 146 12.76 4.12 4.20
CA ALA A 146 13.92 4.44 3.37
C ALA A 146 13.67 5.70 2.49
N VAL A 147 12.49 5.83 1.88
CA VAL A 147 12.10 7.03 1.11
C VAL A 147 12.04 8.26 2.01
N CYS A 148 11.53 8.13 3.23
CA CYS A 148 11.51 9.19 4.25
C CYS A 148 12.93 9.66 4.60
N ILE A 149 13.86 8.74 4.85
CA ILE A 149 15.25 9.08 5.19
C ILE A 149 15.93 9.81 4.04
N GLN A 150 15.63 9.42 2.80
CA GLN A 150 16.19 10.06 1.60
C GLN A 150 15.58 11.45 1.34
N ASN A 151 14.28 11.63 1.61
CA ASN A 151 13.54 12.85 1.31
C ASN A 151 12.68 13.29 2.52
N PRO A 152 13.28 13.65 3.67
CA PRO A 152 12.56 13.87 4.92
C PRO A 152 11.58 15.05 4.83
N PHE A 153 11.94 16.09 4.07
CA PHE A 153 11.12 17.28 3.86
C PHE A 153 9.87 17.02 3.01
N SER A 154 9.79 15.88 2.31
CA SER A 154 8.60 15.49 1.54
C SER A 154 7.47 14.95 2.41
N ILE A 155 7.77 14.37 3.58
CA ILE A 155 6.78 13.76 4.48
C ILE A 155 5.65 14.72 4.91
N PRO A 156 5.92 15.99 5.28
CA PRO A 156 4.87 16.99 5.47
C PRO A 156 3.84 17.06 4.33
N PHE A 157 4.30 17.01 3.09
CA PHE A 157 3.46 17.08 1.90
C PHE A 157 2.71 15.78 1.66
N VAL A 158 3.35 14.63 1.90
CA VAL A 158 2.67 13.32 1.89
C VAL A 158 1.50 13.33 2.87
N ALA A 159 1.76 13.72 4.13
CA ALA A 159 0.73 13.80 5.16
C ALA A 159 -0.40 14.77 4.77
N ARG A 160 -0.08 15.93 4.19
CA ARG A 160 -1.09 16.88 3.68
C ARG A 160 -1.93 16.27 2.56
N GLY A 161 -1.30 15.63 1.59
CA GLY A 161 -1.99 14.97 0.47
C GLY A 161 -2.94 13.87 0.94
N ILE A 162 -2.56 13.11 1.97
CA ILE A 162 -3.43 12.09 2.58
C ILE A 162 -4.62 12.74 3.29
N ARG A 163 -4.41 13.83 4.05
CA ARG A 163 -5.52 14.56 4.69
C ARG A 163 -6.51 15.10 3.66
N GLU A 164 -6.02 15.72 2.58
CA GLU A 164 -6.85 16.18 1.47
C GLU A 164 -7.62 15.03 0.83
N ALA A 165 -6.98 13.87 0.61
CA ALA A 165 -7.61 12.69 0.07
C ALA A 165 -8.73 12.12 0.95
N ILE A 166 -8.53 12.06 2.26
CA ILE A 166 -9.54 11.60 3.22
C ILE A 166 -10.73 12.58 3.25
N TYR A 167 -10.44 13.88 3.24
CA TYR A 167 -11.46 14.92 3.18
C TYR A 167 -12.34 14.79 1.93
N GLU A 168 -11.73 14.66 0.74
CA GLU A 168 -12.47 14.44 -0.50
C GLU A 168 -13.21 13.10 -0.48
N CYS A 169 -12.62 12.04 0.07
CA CYS A 169 -13.30 10.74 0.21
C CYS A 169 -14.59 10.85 1.03
N GLN A 170 -14.56 11.59 2.15
CA GLN A 170 -15.74 11.85 2.97
C GLN A 170 -16.81 12.66 2.22
N ILE A 171 -16.41 13.60 1.37
CA ILE A 171 -17.33 14.35 0.50
C ILE A 171 -17.98 13.42 -0.52
N GLN A 172 -17.18 12.66 -1.28
CA GLN A 172 -17.66 11.81 -2.36
C GLN A 172 -18.59 10.68 -1.86
N PHE A 173 -18.42 10.25 -0.61
CA PHE A 173 -19.20 9.18 0.00
C PHE A 173 -20.20 9.66 1.06
N LYS A 174 -20.42 10.98 1.20
CA LYS A 174 -21.24 11.57 2.27
C LYS A 174 -22.63 10.94 2.45
N PHE A 175 -23.25 10.50 1.35
CA PHE A 175 -24.61 9.95 1.34
C PHE A 175 -24.65 8.42 1.13
N GLU A 176 -23.51 7.77 1.17
CA GLU A 176 -23.38 6.32 1.01
C GLU A 176 -23.39 5.60 2.36
N ARG A 177 -23.72 4.30 2.36
CA ARG A 177 -23.68 3.47 3.58
C ARG A 177 -22.29 3.44 4.22
N TRP A 178 -21.26 3.34 3.38
CA TRP A 178 -19.89 3.59 3.77
C TRP A 178 -19.54 5.02 3.39
N ASN A 179 -19.46 5.89 4.38
CA ASN A 179 -19.33 7.34 4.19
C ASN A 179 -17.88 7.85 4.30
N CYS A 180 -16.90 6.95 4.18
CA CYS A 180 -15.48 7.23 4.38
C CYS A 180 -15.15 7.92 5.73
N SER A 181 -15.96 7.70 6.77
CA SER A 181 -15.64 8.19 8.12
C SER A 181 -14.48 7.40 8.72
N ASP A 182 -13.53 8.12 9.31
CA ASP A 182 -12.37 7.54 9.96
C ASP A 182 -12.80 6.60 11.10
N ARG A 183 -12.30 5.38 11.08
CA ARG A 183 -12.42 4.42 12.16
C ARG A 183 -11.02 4.13 12.66
N HIS A 184 -10.73 4.55 13.88
CA HIS A 184 -9.45 4.35 14.52
C HIS A 184 -9.47 3.08 15.37
N GLU A 185 -8.58 2.14 15.05
CA GLU A 185 -8.20 1.10 16.00
C GLU A 185 -6.97 1.58 16.75
N ILE A 186 -7.08 1.68 18.07
CA ILE A 186 -6.01 2.17 18.93
C ILE A 186 -5.18 0.97 19.39
N THR A 187 -3.92 0.94 18.98
CA THR A 187 -2.93 -0.03 19.45
C THR A 187 -1.99 0.65 20.45
N PRO A 188 -1.96 0.23 21.73
CA PRO A 188 -0.99 0.73 22.68
C PRO A 188 0.44 0.37 22.25
N THR A 189 1.36 1.33 22.31
CA THR A 189 2.79 1.14 22.03
C THR A 189 3.63 1.71 23.17
N PRO A 190 4.91 1.30 23.32
CA PRO A 190 5.81 1.86 24.33
C PRO A 190 5.99 3.39 24.23
N HIS A 191 5.68 4.00 23.08
CA HIS A 191 5.85 5.42 22.81
C HIS A 191 4.51 6.17 22.66
N GLY A 192 3.39 5.56 23.07
CA GLY A 192 2.05 6.16 23.00
C GLY A 192 1.06 5.27 22.25
N ASN A 193 -0.03 5.84 21.77
CA ASN A 193 -1.09 5.11 21.09
C ASN A 193 -0.95 5.23 19.57
N PHE A 194 -0.83 4.11 18.86
CA PHE A 194 -0.92 4.08 17.40
C PHE A 194 -2.39 4.02 16.97
N GLN A 195 -2.79 4.92 16.06
CA GLN A 195 -4.13 4.97 15.51
C GLN A 195 -4.13 4.39 14.08
N ASP A 196 -4.67 3.18 13.92
CA ASP A 196 -4.80 2.49 12.63
C ASP A 196 -6.03 3.02 11.86
N ILE A 197 -5.90 4.20 11.28
CA ILE A 197 -6.91 4.90 10.46
C ILE A 197 -7.32 4.07 9.24
N PHE A 198 -8.60 3.74 9.12
CA PHE A 198 -9.11 2.85 8.08
C PHE A 198 -8.44 1.46 8.04
N GLY A 199 -7.78 1.00 9.10
CA GLY A 199 -6.96 -0.23 9.08
C GLY A 199 -7.67 -1.45 8.50
N LYS A 200 -8.90 -1.71 8.94
CA LYS A 200 -9.77 -2.78 8.39
C LYS A 200 -10.07 -2.58 6.90
N THR A 201 -10.41 -1.36 6.49
CA THR A 201 -10.72 -1.03 5.10
C THR A 201 -9.47 -1.14 4.22
N LEU A 202 -8.32 -0.63 4.67
CA LEU A 202 -7.08 -0.66 3.90
C LEU A 202 -6.61 -2.09 3.62
N ARG A 203 -6.82 -3.01 4.56
CA ARG A 203 -6.49 -4.45 4.43
C ARG A 203 -7.57 -5.25 3.72
N SER A 204 -8.77 -4.70 3.56
CA SER A 204 -9.84 -5.38 2.85
C SER A 204 -9.63 -5.29 1.34
N THR A 205 -10.22 -6.23 0.58
CA THR A 205 -10.09 -6.27 -0.88
C THR A 205 -11.34 -5.74 -1.60
N THR A 206 -11.96 -4.70 -1.02
CA THR A 206 -13.26 -4.18 -1.46
C THR A 206 -13.13 -3.04 -2.46
N LYS A 207 -14.28 -2.61 -2.99
CA LYS A 207 -14.38 -1.47 -3.90
C LYS A 207 -13.95 -0.18 -3.22
N GLU A 208 -14.34 -0.03 -1.95
CA GLU A 208 -14.07 1.14 -1.10
C GLU A 208 -12.57 1.30 -0.86
N THR A 209 -11.85 0.19 -0.61
CA THR A 209 -10.38 0.19 -0.56
C THR A 209 -9.78 0.69 -1.86
N ALA A 210 -10.27 0.22 -3.01
CA ALA A 210 -9.75 0.61 -4.31
C ALA A 210 -9.87 2.12 -4.55
N PHE A 211 -11.00 2.74 -4.16
CA PHE A 211 -11.15 4.19 -4.20
C PHE A 211 -10.23 4.89 -3.22
N LEU A 212 -10.21 4.46 -1.95
CA LEU A 212 -9.45 5.08 -0.87
C LEU A 212 -7.96 5.17 -1.22
N VAL A 213 -7.37 4.10 -1.73
CA VAL A 213 -5.95 4.05 -2.07
C VAL A 213 -5.63 4.82 -3.36
N ALA A 214 -6.56 4.86 -4.31
CA ALA A 214 -6.43 5.68 -5.51
C ALA A 214 -6.47 7.18 -5.18
N ILE A 215 -7.46 7.64 -4.41
CA ILE A 215 -7.55 9.07 -4.03
C ILE A 215 -6.37 9.48 -3.14
N ALA A 216 -5.91 8.61 -2.24
CA ALA A 216 -4.73 8.89 -1.41
C ALA A 216 -3.44 8.95 -2.23
N SER A 217 -3.25 8.08 -3.22
CA SER A 217 -2.13 8.17 -4.16
C SER A 217 -2.19 9.46 -5.00
N ALA A 218 -3.38 9.85 -5.47
CA ALA A 218 -3.58 11.11 -6.17
C ALA A 218 -3.24 12.31 -5.28
N GLY A 219 -3.66 12.27 -4.01
CA GLY A 219 -3.37 13.29 -3.01
C GLY A 219 -1.87 13.48 -2.77
N ILE A 220 -1.10 12.39 -2.72
CA ILE A 220 0.37 12.46 -2.62
C ILE A 220 0.97 13.15 -3.85
N VAL A 221 0.57 12.76 -5.07
CA VAL A 221 1.08 13.41 -6.30
C VAL A 221 0.74 14.90 -6.31
N HIS A 222 -0.51 15.25 -5.97
CA HIS A 222 -0.99 16.61 -5.95
C HIS A 222 -0.19 17.46 -4.93
N ALA A 223 -0.07 17.01 -3.69
CA ALA A 223 0.60 17.75 -2.64
C ALA A 223 2.12 17.88 -2.87
N ILE A 224 2.80 16.83 -3.34
CA ILE A 224 4.24 16.87 -3.67
C ILE A 224 4.49 17.85 -4.82
N THR A 225 3.71 17.75 -5.89
CA THR A 225 3.84 18.63 -7.06
C THR A 225 3.58 20.09 -6.69
N LYS A 226 2.59 20.36 -5.82
CA LYS A 226 2.38 21.70 -5.27
C LYS A 226 3.54 22.18 -4.42
N GLY A 227 4.14 21.32 -3.59
CA GLY A 227 5.35 21.65 -2.82
C GLY A 227 6.52 22.08 -3.72
N CYS A 228 6.71 21.40 -4.85
CA CYS A 228 7.70 21.76 -5.87
C CYS A 228 7.40 23.12 -6.52
N ASN A 229 6.15 23.34 -6.94
CA ASN A 229 5.75 24.59 -7.62
C ASN A 229 5.90 25.81 -6.69
N THR A 230 5.54 25.69 -5.41
CA THR A 230 5.67 26.79 -4.45
C THR A 230 7.10 27.00 -3.93
N GLY A 231 8.06 26.16 -4.32
CA GLY A 231 9.44 26.21 -3.82
C GLY A 231 9.59 25.83 -2.34
N ASN A 232 8.58 25.19 -1.73
CA ASN A 232 8.66 24.74 -0.34
C ASN A 232 9.34 23.37 -0.20
N LEU A 233 9.51 22.65 -1.31
CA LEU A 233 10.26 21.40 -1.37
C LEU A 233 11.53 21.63 -2.20
N THR A 234 12.70 21.51 -1.59
CA THR A 234 13.99 21.87 -2.20
C THR A 234 14.50 20.86 -3.22
N ASP A 235 14.00 19.62 -3.16
CA ASP A 235 14.45 18.51 -4.02
C ASP A 235 13.90 18.61 -5.46
N CYS A 236 13.00 19.57 -5.70
CA CYS A 236 12.33 19.79 -6.97
C CYS A 236 11.95 21.26 -7.17
N GLY A 237 11.46 21.57 -8.37
CA GLY A 237 10.91 22.88 -8.71
C GLY A 237 9.86 22.77 -9.80
N CYS A 238 9.58 23.88 -10.48
CA CYS A 238 8.76 23.92 -11.68
C CYS A 238 9.25 22.93 -12.75
N ASP A 239 8.35 22.47 -13.61
CA ASP A 239 8.76 21.69 -14.77
C ASP A 239 9.63 22.55 -15.71
N SER A 240 10.82 22.04 -16.00
CA SER A 240 11.79 22.67 -16.91
C SER A 240 11.49 22.41 -18.38
N LYS A 241 10.64 21.41 -18.69
CA LYS A 241 10.31 20.99 -20.05
C LYS A 241 8.80 20.78 -20.23
N PRO A 242 7.96 21.80 -19.96
CA PRO A 242 6.50 21.66 -20.02
C PRO A 242 5.98 21.27 -21.41
N ALA A 243 6.72 21.61 -22.48
CA ALA A 243 6.38 21.21 -23.84
C ALA A 243 6.42 19.68 -24.08
N LEU A 244 7.10 18.91 -23.22
CA LEU A 244 7.18 17.45 -23.32
C LEU A 244 6.12 16.75 -22.47
N GLN A 245 5.47 17.45 -21.55
CA GLN A 245 4.47 16.89 -20.67
C GLN A 245 3.13 16.80 -21.41
N LYS A 246 2.43 15.67 -21.27
CA LYS A 246 1.07 15.51 -21.80
C LYS A 246 0.12 16.44 -21.05
N TYR A 247 -0.77 17.10 -21.78
CA TYR A 247 -1.82 17.93 -21.21
C TYR A 247 -3.08 17.84 -22.08
N VAL A 248 -4.24 18.08 -21.47
CA VAL A 248 -5.51 18.22 -22.17
C VAL A 248 -5.56 19.61 -22.78
N GLU A 249 -5.66 19.67 -24.10
CA GLU A 249 -6.04 20.89 -24.80
C GLU A 249 -7.51 21.19 -24.48
N GLY A 250 -7.79 22.38 -23.94
CA GLY A 250 -9.17 22.78 -23.67
C GLY A 250 -9.97 22.82 -24.97
N ASP A 251 -11.27 22.51 -24.88
CA ASP A 251 -12.24 22.53 -25.98
C ASP A 251 -12.19 23.84 -26.78
N GLN A 252 -11.37 23.89 -27.83
CA GLN A 252 -11.57 24.79 -28.95
C GLN A 252 -11.73 23.96 -30.22
N PRO A 253 -12.97 23.58 -30.57
CA PRO A 253 -13.27 23.01 -31.87
C PRO A 253 -13.36 24.17 -32.88
N GLY A 254 -12.30 24.39 -33.65
CA GLY A 254 -12.30 25.32 -34.77
C GLY A 254 -11.48 24.76 -35.92
N PRO A 255 -12.00 24.70 -37.16
CA PRO A 255 -11.27 24.25 -38.34
C PRO A 255 -10.34 25.36 -38.83
N MET A 256 -9.43 25.82 -37.97
CA MET A 256 -8.27 26.64 -38.32
C MET A 256 -7.26 26.47 -37.19
N VAL A 257 -6.37 25.48 -37.30
CA VAL A 257 -5.13 25.45 -36.51
C VAL A 257 -4.22 26.56 -37.05
N ARG A 258 -4.61 27.82 -36.81
CA ARG A 258 -3.64 28.91 -36.73
C ARG A 258 -2.83 28.53 -35.51
N HIS A 259 -1.53 28.28 -35.70
CA HIS A 259 -0.61 28.00 -34.59
C HIS A 259 -0.86 29.07 -33.53
N GLU A 260 -1.55 28.72 -32.42
CA GLU A 260 -1.82 29.67 -31.37
C GLU A 260 -0.47 30.13 -30.86
N GLN A 261 -0.09 31.36 -31.17
CA GLN A 261 1.23 31.87 -30.84
C GLN A 261 1.22 32.20 -29.35
N PHE A 262 1.74 31.29 -28.53
CA PHE A 262 1.94 31.48 -27.10
C PHE A 262 3.39 31.20 -26.74
N SER A 263 3.86 31.80 -25.66
CA SER A 263 5.16 31.47 -25.06
C SER A 263 4.93 30.64 -23.79
N TRP A 264 5.80 29.65 -23.57
CA TRP A 264 5.89 28.99 -22.27
C TRP A 264 6.49 29.97 -21.26
N GLY A 265 5.87 30.07 -20.09
CA GLY A 265 6.38 30.87 -18.99
C GLY A 265 5.68 30.53 -17.68
N GLY A 266 5.95 31.29 -16.62
CA GLY A 266 5.44 30.97 -15.28
C GLY A 266 6.05 29.68 -14.72
N CYS A 267 5.32 29.03 -13.80
CA CYS A 267 5.74 27.78 -13.18
C CYS A 267 4.77 26.65 -13.53
N SER A 268 5.19 25.78 -14.43
CA SER A 268 4.42 24.59 -14.79
C SER A 268 4.53 23.53 -13.70
N ASP A 269 3.40 22.92 -13.33
CA ASP A 269 3.33 21.86 -12.33
C ASP A 269 4.16 20.64 -12.78
N ASN A 270 5.21 20.29 -12.02
CA ASN A 270 6.08 19.15 -12.27
C ASN A 270 5.44 17.81 -11.84
N VAL A 271 4.35 17.45 -12.51
CA VAL A 271 3.59 16.22 -12.26
C VAL A 271 4.45 14.96 -12.41
N PRO A 272 5.37 14.85 -13.40
CA PRO A 272 6.25 13.68 -13.52
C PRO A 272 7.08 13.42 -12.26
N TYR A 273 7.58 14.47 -11.60
CA TYR A 273 8.28 14.33 -10.32
C TYR A 273 7.34 13.79 -9.23
N GLY A 274 6.14 14.35 -9.09
CA GLY A 274 5.14 13.87 -8.14
C GLY A 274 4.77 12.41 -8.36
N GLN A 275 4.59 11.98 -9.62
CA GLN A 275 4.33 10.59 -9.98
C GLN A 275 5.50 9.67 -9.59
N LYS A 276 6.74 10.09 -9.88
CA LYS A 276 7.95 9.34 -9.51
C LYS A 276 8.04 9.15 -8.00
N TYR A 277 7.83 10.21 -7.22
CA TYR A 277 7.84 10.16 -5.77
C TYR A 277 6.77 9.19 -5.23
N ALA A 278 5.52 9.33 -5.68
CA ALA A 278 4.41 8.48 -5.23
C ALA A 278 4.65 7.00 -5.58
N ARG A 279 5.22 6.71 -6.77
CA ARG A 279 5.59 5.35 -7.17
C ARG A 279 6.65 4.74 -6.25
N GLN A 280 7.68 5.49 -5.88
CA GLN A 280 8.71 5.03 -4.94
C GLN A 280 8.15 4.77 -3.54
N PHE A 281 7.24 5.64 -3.08
CA PHE A 281 6.65 5.56 -1.74
C PHE A 281 5.59 4.45 -1.60
N LEU A 282 4.81 4.17 -2.66
CA LEU A 282 3.67 3.25 -2.60
C LEU A 282 3.94 1.91 -3.28
N ASP A 283 4.49 1.89 -4.48
CA ASP A 283 4.48 0.68 -5.33
C ASP A 283 5.60 -0.31 -4.99
N GLU A 284 6.75 0.18 -4.54
CA GLU A 284 7.95 -0.65 -4.38
C GLU A 284 7.78 -1.70 -3.27
N TYR A 285 7.11 -1.36 -2.18
CA TYR A 285 6.76 -2.33 -1.13
C TYR A 285 5.79 -3.40 -1.64
N GLU A 286 4.73 -3.01 -2.35
CA GLU A 286 3.76 -3.94 -2.91
C GLU A 286 4.41 -4.90 -3.91
N LYS A 287 5.33 -4.39 -4.75
CA LYS A 287 6.11 -5.22 -5.68
C LYS A 287 6.92 -6.30 -4.93
N GLN A 288 7.63 -5.90 -3.87
CA GLN A 288 8.43 -6.83 -3.07
C GLN A 288 7.57 -7.88 -2.35
N GLN A 289 6.40 -7.49 -1.84
CA GLN A 289 5.49 -8.45 -1.21
C GLN A 289 4.93 -9.45 -2.22
N PHE A 290 4.52 -8.99 -3.41
CA PHE A 290 4.07 -9.88 -4.48
C PHE A 290 5.15 -10.90 -4.88
N GLU A 291 6.41 -10.47 -4.98
CA GLU A 291 7.52 -11.39 -5.30
C GLU A 291 7.73 -12.45 -4.21
N LYS A 292 7.43 -12.11 -2.95
CA LYS A 292 7.60 -12.97 -1.78
C LYS A 292 6.47 -14.00 -1.61
N ASP A 293 5.21 -13.57 -1.70
CA ASP A 293 4.05 -14.42 -1.36
C ASP A 293 3.12 -14.74 -2.54
N ARG A 294 3.33 -14.10 -3.70
CA ARG A 294 2.51 -14.23 -4.92
C ARG A 294 1.04 -13.85 -4.72
N ASN A 295 0.72 -13.09 -3.68
CA ASN A 295 -0.63 -12.63 -3.42
C ASN A 295 -1.01 -11.47 -4.35
N VAL A 296 -2.01 -11.70 -5.20
CA VAL A 296 -2.46 -10.72 -6.20
C VAL A 296 -3.09 -9.46 -5.60
N SER A 297 -3.39 -9.44 -4.30
CA SER A 297 -3.78 -8.18 -3.62
C SER A 297 -2.74 -7.09 -3.79
N HIS A 298 -1.46 -7.45 -3.81
CA HIS A 298 -0.36 -6.51 -4.01
C HIS A 298 -0.37 -5.90 -5.42
N LEU A 299 -0.68 -6.70 -6.46
CA LEU A 299 -0.83 -6.19 -7.82
C LEU A 299 -2.05 -5.28 -7.97
N VAL A 300 -3.18 -5.67 -7.38
CA VAL A 300 -4.41 -4.87 -7.39
C VAL A 300 -4.22 -3.56 -6.63
N MET A 301 -3.52 -3.58 -5.48
CA MET A 301 -3.17 -2.39 -4.72
C MET A 301 -2.31 -1.43 -5.56
N LYS A 302 -1.23 -1.94 -6.16
CA LYS A 302 -0.35 -1.18 -7.06
C LYS A 302 -1.11 -0.59 -8.25
N HIS A 303 -2.03 -1.34 -8.84
CA HIS A 303 -2.90 -0.86 -9.92
C HIS A 303 -3.77 0.32 -9.46
N ASN A 304 -4.41 0.20 -8.30
CA ASN A 304 -5.26 1.29 -7.78
C ASN A 304 -4.43 2.55 -7.44
N PHE A 305 -3.18 2.40 -6.97
CA PHE A 305 -2.27 3.54 -6.85
C PHE A 305 -2.00 4.20 -8.21
N LEU A 306 -1.71 3.41 -9.25
CA LEU A 306 -1.50 3.93 -10.60
C LEU A 306 -2.72 4.71 -11.11
N VAL A 307 -3.92 4.18 -10.93
CA VAL A 307 -5.18 4.85 -11.31
C VAL A 307 -5.30 6.23 -10.67
N GLY A 308 -4.95 6.35 -9.38
CA GLY A 308 -4.90 7.62 -8.68
C GLY A 308 -3.91 8.62 -9.29
N ARG A 309 -2.70 8.16 -9.62
CA ARG A 309 -1.66 9.01 -10.24
C ARG A 309 -2.06 9.45 -11.65
N GLU A 310 -2.68 8.57 -12.41
CA GLU A 310 -3.12 8.85 -13.79
C GLU A 310 -4.31 9.81 -13.85
N ALA A 311 -5.20 9.78 -12.85
CA ALA A 311 -6.26 10.77 -12.73
C ALA A 311 -5.72 12.22 -12.67
N ILE A 312 -4.48 12.41 -12.18
CA ILE A 312 -3.77 13.70 -12.22
C ILE A 312 -3.07 13.92 -13.56
N SER A 313 -2.16 13.02 -13.95
CA SER A 313 -1.26 13.23 -15.10
C SER A 313 -1.99 13.35 -16.43
N GLN A 314 -3.09 12.62 -16.60
CA GLN A 314 -3.88 12.66 -17.83
C GLN A 314 -4.79 13.89 -17.92
N ASN A 315 -4.93 14.66 -16.84
CA ASN A 315 -5.88 15.78 -16.75
C ASN A 315 -5.20 17.11 -16.45
N VAL A 316 -3.89 17.20 -16.65
CA VAL A 316 -3.13 18.46 -16.63
C VAL A 316 -3.66 19.37 -17.73
N ARG A 317 -3.86 20.66 -17.44
CA ARG A 317 -4.40 21.63 -18.40
C ARG A 317 -3.41 22.76 -18.65
N LYS A 318 -3.43 23.29 -19.88
CA LYS A 318 -2.72 24.52 -20.24
C LYS A 318 -3.52 25.72 -19.70
N GLN A 319 -2.91 26.48 -18.79
CA GLN A 319 -3.41 27.75 -18.30
C GLN A 319 -2.65 28.88 -18.97
N CYS A 320 -3.34 29.93 -19.40
CA CYS A 320 -2.73 31.04 -20.10
C CYS A 320 -3.13 32.37 -19.49
N ARG A 321 -2.18 33.31 -19.45
CA ARG A 321 -2.42 34.72 -19.15
C ARG A 321 -2.23 35.55 -20.41
N CYS A 322 -3.23 36.35 -20.73
CA CYS A 322 -3.19 37.26 -21.87
C CYS A 322 -2.47 38.57 -21.51
N HIS A 323 -1.66 39.03 -22.44
CA HIS A 323 -0.89 40.26 -22.38
C HIS A 323 -1.17 41.04 -23.67
N GLY A 324 -2.05 42.04 -23.59
CA GLY A 324 -2.42 42.85 -24.73
C GLY A 324 -3.13 44.12 -24.31
N VAL A 325 -3.11 45.13 -25.18
CA VAL A 325 -3.73 46.43 -24.92
C VAL A 325 -5.22 46.23 -24.66
N SER A 326 -5.74 46.87 -23.61
CA SER A 326 -7.15 46.74 -23.19
C SER A 326 -7.60 45.30 -22.90
N GLY A 327 -6.67 44.41 -22.53
CA GLY A 327 -7.00 43.01 -22.19
C GLY A 327 -7.08 42.06 -23.39
N SER A 328 -6.58 42.46 -24.57
CA SER A 328 -6.48 41.55 -25.72
C SER A 328 -5.54 40.36 -25.44
N CYS A 329 -5.79 39.24 -26.10
CA CYS A 329 -4.97 38.01 -26.03
C CYS A 329 -4.02 37.88 -27.22
N GLU A 330 -3.56 39.00 -27.77
CA GLU A 330 -2.63 39.03 -28.92
C GLU A 330 -1.31 38.31 -28.59
N PHE A 331 -0.79 38.52 -27.38
CA PHE A 331 0.29 37.71 -26.81
C PHE A 331 -0.22 37.03 -25.55
N LYS A 332 0.12 35.76 -25.35
CA LYS A 332 -0.23 35.03 -24.14
C LYS A 332 0.91 34.16 -23.65
N THR A 333 1.09 34.13 -22.33
CA THR A 333 2.05 33.27 -21.65
C THR A 333 1.31 32.12 -21.00
N CYS A 334 1.72 30.88 -21.24
CA CYS A 334 1.03 29.70 -20.71
C CYS A 334 1.94 28.83 -19.84
N TRP A 335 1.33 28.14 -18.88
CA TRP A 335 1.94 27.12 -18.02
C TRP A 335 1.00 25.93 -17.88
N LEU A 336 1.55 24.77 -17.49
CA LEU A 336 0.76 23.60 -17.17
C LEU A 336 0.34 23.60 -15.70
N GLN A 337 -0.91 23.23 -15.45
CA GLN A 337 -1.47 23.14 -14.10
C GLN A 337 -2.26 21.84 -13.92
N MET A 338 -2.08 21.18 -12.78
CA MET A 338 -2.90 20.06 -12.36
C MET A 338 -4.38 20.46 -12.22
N PRO A 339 -5.32 19.54 -12.42
CA PRO A 339 -6.72 19.78 -12.12
C PRO A 339 -6.90 20.09 -10.62
N LYS A 340 -8.02 20.72 -10.26
CA LYS A 340 -8.40 20.86 -8.85
C LYS A 340 -8.57 19.46 -8.25
N PHE A 341 -8.16 19.30 -6.99
CA PHE A 341 -8.21 17.99 -6.36
C PHE A 341 -9.65 17.43 -6.21
N SER A 342 -10.64 18.30 -6.04
CA SER A 342 -12.06 17.92 -6.07
C SER A 342 -12.50 17.32 -7.42
N GLU A 343 -12.01 17.86 -8.55
CA GLU A 343 -12.30 17.31 -9.88
C GLU A 343 -11.70 15.89 -10.02
N VAL A 344 -10.51 15.67 -9.46
CA VAL A 344 -9.86 14.35 -9.43
C VAL A 344 -10.68 13.36 -8.60
N ALA A 345 -11.17 13.79 -7.44
CA ALA A 345 -12.04 12.98 -6.59
C ALA A 345 -13.34 12.59 -7.31
N GLU A 346 -13.98 13.53 -8.01
CA GLU A 346 -15.16 13.25 -8.83
C GLU A 346 -14.87 12.27 -9.98
N MET A 347 -13.73 12.42 -10.67
CA MET A 347 -13.30 11.50 -11.71
C MET A 347 -13.10 10.08 -11.17
N LEU A 348 -12.39 9.95 -10.04
CA LEU A 348 -12.19 8.67 -9.39
C LEU A 348 -13.50 8.09 -8.85
N LYS A 349 -14.44 8.92 -8.38
CA LYS A 349 -15.76 8.47 -7.90
C LYS A 349 -16.60 7.93 -9.05
N LYS A 350 -16.60 8.60 -10.22
CA LYS A 350 -17.23 8.08 -11.45
C LYS A 350 -16.62 6.74 -11.86
N ARG A 351 -15.30 6.59 -11.82
CA ARG A 351 -14.62 5.31 -12.11
C ARG A 351 -14.95 4.23 -11.09
N TYR A 352 -15.01 4.59 -9.81
CA TYR A 352 -15.51 3.71 -8.77
C TYR A 352 -16.93 3.24 -9.15
N ASP A 353 -17.90 4.14 -9.34
CA ASP A 353 -19.30 3.79 -9.55
C ASP A 353 -19.52 2.87 -10.76
N HIS A 354 -18.88 3.17 -11.90
CA HIS A 354 -19.21 2.53 -13.18
C HIS A 354 -18.17 1.53 -13.69
N PHE A 355 -16.91 1.60 -13.22
CA PHE A 355 -15.78 0.89 -13.84
C PHE A 355 -14.92 0.10 -12.82
N ALA A 356 -15.44 -0.15 -11.63
CA ALA A 356 -14.77 -1.04 -10.68
C ALA A 356 -15.12 -2.51 -10.97
N VAL A 357 -14.10 -3.32 -11.20
CA VAL A 357 -14.25 -4.71 -11.64
C VAL A 357 -13.71 -5.68 -10.61
N GLN A 358 -14.31 -6.86 -10.54
CA GLN A 358 -13.77 -7.95 -9.74
C GLN A 358 -12.66 -8.66 -10.53
N VAL A 359 -11.49 -8.75 -9.89
CA VAL A 359 -10.29 -9.42 -10.35
C VAL A 359 -10.14 -10.75 -9.63
N GLU A 360 -9.88 -11.79 -10.41
CA GLU A 360 -9.58 -13.15 -9.97
C GLU A 360 -8.27 -13.60 -10.64
N MET A 361 -7.53 -14.48 -9.95
CA MET A 361 -6.35 -15.12 -10.53
C MET A 361 -6.78 -16.32 -11.36
N ASP A 362 -6.35 -16.36 -12.62
CA ASP A 362 -6.36 -17.60 -13.38
C ASP A 362 -5.08 -18.41 -13.07
N VAL A 363 -5.27 -19.65 -12.63
CA VAL A 363 -4.20 -20.59 -12.26
C VAL A 363 -3.74 -21.43 -13.46
N ILE A 364 -4.48 -21.39 -14.57
CA ILE A 364 -4.28 -22.27 -15.74
C ILE A 364 -3.48 -21.56 -16.83
N THR A 365 -3.69 -20.26 -17.02
CA THR A 365 -2.88 -19.43 -17.91
C THR A 365 -2.03 -18.50 -17.06
N HIS A 366 -0.71 -18.64 -17.12
CA HIS A 366 0.17 -17.70 -16.42
C HIS A 366 -0.22 -16.25 -16.79
N LEU A 367 -0.75 -15.54 -15.80
CA LEU A 367 -0.79 -14.09 -15.68
C LEU A 367 -1.78 -13.33 -16.60
N TYR A 368 -3.09 -13.56 -16.44
CA TYR A 368 -4.11 -12.59 -16.87
C TYR A 368 -5.08 -12.23 -15.74
N ILE A 369 -5.30 -10.92 -15.55
CA ILE A 369 -6.38 -10.39 -14.71
C ILE A 369 -7.68 -10.58 -15.51
N HIS A 370 -8.51 -11.55 -15.10
CA HIS A 370 -9.84 -11.69 -15.68
C HIS A 370 -10.73 -10.56 -15.15
N VAL A 371 -11.12 -9.65 -16.04
CA VAL A 371 -12.03 -8.55 -15.73
C VAL A 371 -13.45 -9.03 -15.99
N HIS A 372 -14.21 -9.33 -14.94
CA HIS A 372 -15.65 -9.57 -15.09
C HIS A 372 -16.37 -8.23 -15.30
N PHE A 373 -16.69 -7.92 -16.56
CA PHE A 373 -17.69 -6.90 -16.87
C PHE A 373 -19.06 -7.48 -16.59
N ASN A 374 -19.75 -6.99 -15.56
CA ASN A 374 -21.19 -7.15 -15.50
C ASN A 374 -21.76 -6.35 -16.68
N THR A 375 -22.17 -7.05 -17.74
CA THR A 375 -22.85 -6.44 -18.88
C THR A 375 -24.07 -5.71 -18.36
N LEU A 376 -24.03 -4.37 -18.38
CA LEU A 376 -25.25 -3.56 -18.39
C LEU A 376 -26.09 -4.04 -19.59
N PRO A 377 -27.43 -4.14 -19.45
CA PRO A 377 -28.27 -4.48 -20.59
C PRO A 377 -28.04 -3.44 -21.68
N SER A 378 -27.69 -3.92 -22.88
CA SER A 378 -27.53 -3.09 -24.07
C SER A 378 -28.76 -2.19 -24.25
N PRO A 379 -28.61 -0.89 -24.56
CA PRO A 379 -29.73 -0.14 -25.09
C PRO A 379 -30.19 -0.86 -26.36
N LYS A 380 -31.47 -1.24 -26.41
CA LYS A 380 -32.08 -1.87 -27.58
C LYS A 380 -31.71 -1.04 -28.81
N SER A 381 -31.04 -1.67 -29.77
CA SER A 381 -30.78 -1.10 -31.08
C SER A 381 -32.13 -0.71 -31.70
N SER A 382 -32.36 0.57 -31.89
CA SER A 382 -33.37 1.06 -32.82
C SER A 382 -32.93 0.64 -34.22
N SER A 383 -33.58 -0.37 -34.78
CA SER A 383 -33.46 -0.73 -36.19
C SER A 383 -33.80 0.49 -37.05
N CYS A 384 -32.80 1.06 -37.72
CA CYS A 384 -33.02 1.83 -38.93
C CYS A 384 -33.47 0.86 -40.02
N GLY A 385 -34.79 0.76 -40.21
CA GLY A 385 -35.38 0.13 -41.38
C GLY A 385 -35.31 1.09 -42.57
N PHE A 386 -34.46 0.79 -43.55
CA PHE A 386 -34.61 1.29 -44.91
C PHE A 386 -35.86 0.65 -45.51
N HIS A 387 -36.90 1.44 -45.78
CA HIS A 387 -37.93 1.08 -46.75
C HIS A 387 -37.67 1.85 -48.05
N ARG A 388 -37.61 1.08 -49.15
CA ARG A 388 -37.64 1.56 -50.53
C ARG A 388 -38.96 2.25 -50.85
#